data_AF-A0A093DFR8-F1
#
_entry.id   AF-A0A093DFR8-F1
#
_cell.length_a   1.000
_cell.length_b   1.000
_cell.length_c   1.000
_cell.angle_alpha   90.00
_cell.angle_beta   90.00
_cell.angle_gamma   90.00
#
_symmetry.space_group_name_H-M   'P 1'
#
loop_
_entity.id
_entity.type
_entity.pdbx_description
1 polymer ?
#
loop_
_entity_poly.entity_id
_entity_poly.type
_entity_poly.pdbx_seq_one_letter_code
_entity_poly.pdbx_strand_id
1 'polypeptide(L)'
;MVGHANRPLQDDEGRCVIMCQGSKKDFFKKFLYEPLPVESHLDHCMHDHFNAEIVTKTIENKQDAVDYLTWTFLYRRMTQNPNYYNLQGVSHRHLSDHLSELVEQTLSDLEQSKCISIEDEMDVAPLNLGMIAAYYYINYTTIELFSMSLNAKTKVRGLIEIISNAAEYENIPIRHHEDNLLRQV
;
A
#
# COMPACT_ATOMS: atom_id res chain seq x y z
N MET A 1 -7.69 -15.08 -17.59
CA MET A 1 -7.65 -15.44 -19.03
C MET A 1 -7.48 -16.94 -19.24
N VAL A 2 -6.33 -17.56 -18.92
CA VAL A 2 -6.07 -19.00 -19.18
C VAL A 2 -7.18 -19.92 -18.63
N GLY A 3 -7.57 -19.74 -17.37
CA GLY A 3 -8.62 -20.57 -16.75
C GLY A 3 -10.03 -20.43 -17.36
N HIS A 4 -10.23 -19.51 -18.31
CA HIS A 4 -11.50 -19.42 -19.06
C HIS A 4 -11.60 -20.49 -20.17
N ALA A 5 -10.48 -21.10 -20.57
CA ALA A 5 -10.46 -22.25 -21.48
C ALA A 5 -10.80 -23.54 -20.71
N ASN A 6 -11.99 -23.59 -20.09
CA ASN A 6 -12.43 -24.71 -19.26
C ASN A 6 -13.93 -24.99 -19.47
N ARG A 7 -14.25 -26.17 -20.01
CA ARG A 7 -15.62 -26.65 -20.25
C ARG A 7 -15.77 -28.08 -19.71
N PRO A 8 -15.85 -28.24 -18.38
CA PRO A 8 -15.63 -29.54 -17.70
C PRO A 8 -16.70 -30.60 -18.00
N LEU A 9 -17.88 -30.20 -18.47
CA LEU A 9 -18.98 -31.12 -18.79
C LEU A 9 -19.01 -31.57 -20.26
N GLN A 10 -18.15 -31.00 -21.12
CA GLN A 10 -18.27 -31.12 -22.57
C GLN A 10 -16.96 -31.52 -23.26
N ASP A 11 -15.84 -30.94 -22.85
CA ASP A 11 -14.57 -31.10 -23.54
C ASP A 11 -13.61 -31.99 -22.73
N ASP A 12 -12.84 -32.84 -23.42
CA ASP A 12 -11.79 -33.66 -22.80
C ASP A 12 -10.56 -32.85 -22.39
N GLU A 13 -10.32 -31.71 -23.05
CA GLU A 13 -9.19 -30.81 -22.76
C GLU A 13 -9.50 -29.34 -23.11
N GLY A 14 -8.84 -28.43 -22.40
CA GLY A 14 -8.82 -27.00 -22.70
C GLY A 14 -7.48 -26.57 -23.28
N ARG A 15 -7.50 -25.81 -24.39
CA ARG A 15 -6.28 -25.29 -25.03
C ARG A 15 -6.23 -23.77 -24.92
N CYS A 16 -5.05 -23.22 -24.62
CA CYS A 16 -4.81 -21.79 -24.56
C CYS A 16 -3.53 -21.43 -25.32
N VAL A 17 -3.58 -20.41 -26.18
CA VAL A 17 -2.41 -19.86 -26.87
C VAL A 17 -2.22 -18.42 -26.42
N ILE A 18 -1.05 -18.13 -25.85
CA ILE A 18 -0.70 -16.78 -25.39
C ILE A 18 0.30 -16.18 -26.37
N MET A 19 -0.12 -15.13 -27.05
CA MET A 19 0.74 -14.32 -27.91
C MET A 19 1.37 -13.22 -27.06
N CYS A 20 2.71 -13.18 -27.00
CA CYS A 20 3.45 -12.18 -26.21
C CYS A 20 4.74 -11.78 -26.94
N GLN A 21 5.35 -10.68 -26.50
CA GLN A 21 6.68 -10.27 -26.96
C GLN A 21 7.71 -11.35 -26.59
N GLY A 22 8.73 -11.54 -27.45
CA GLY A 22 9.79 -12.52 -27.22
C GLY A 22 10.45 -12.41 -25.84
N SER A 23 10.64 -11.19 -25.32
CA SER A 23 11.20 -10.90 -23.99
C SER A 23 10.36 -11.41 -22.81
N LYS A 24 9.06 -11.66 -23.01
CA LYS A 24 8.14 -12.17 -21.97
C LYS A 24 7.86 -13.66 -22.09
N LYS A 25 8.36 -14.31 -23.14
CA LYS A 25 8.10 -15.73 -23.42
C LYS A 25 8.55 -16.64 -22.29
N ASP A 26 9.79 -16.49 -21.82
CA ASP A 26 10.34 -17.37 -20.79
C ASP A 26 9.73 -17.11 -19.40
N PHE A 27 9.33 -15.86 -19.14
CA PHE A 27 8.55 -15.50 -17.95
C PHE A 27 7.23 -16.28 -17.91
N PHE A 28 6.43 -16.22 -18.98
CA PHE A 28 5.15 -16.93 -19.03
C PHE A 28 5.33 -18.45 -18.98
N LYS A 29 6.36 -18.99 -19.64
CA LYS A 29 6.65 -20.42 -19.55
C LYS A 29 6.91 -20.84 -18.11
N LYS A 30 7.73 -20.10 -17.36
CA LYS A 30 8.02 -20.45 -15.97
C LYS A 30 6.77 -20.40 -15.08
N PHE A 31 6.09 -19.24 -15.03
CA PHE A 31 5.04 -18.99 -14.05
C PHE A 31 3.64 -19.52 -14.40
N LEU A 32 3.45 -20.07 -15.61
CA LEU A 32 2.19 -20.75 -15.96
C LEU A 32 2.25 -22.25 -15.74
N TYR A 33 3.43 -22.87 -15.83
CA TYR A 33 3.60 -24.30 -15.62
C TYR A 33 3.99 -24.64 -14.18
N GLU A 34 4.70 -23.74 -13.50
CA GLU A 34 5.02 -23.85 -12.06
C GLU A 34 3.96 -23.14 -11.20
N PRO A 35 3.72 -23.59 -9.96
CA PRO A 35 2.86 -22.87 -9.03
C PRO A 35 3.43 -21.48 -8.73
N LEU A 36 2.55 -20.48 -8.62
CA LEU A 36 2.95 -19.08 -8.49
C LEU A 36 3.48 -18.77 -7.07
N PRO A 37 4.69 -18.21 -6.93
CA PRO A 37 5.13 -17.66 -5.65
C PRO A 37 4.38 -16.35 -5.36
N VAL A 38 3.91 -16.19 -4.13
CA VAL A 38 3.22 -14.98 -3.65
C VAL A 38 4.01 -14.38 -2.50
N GLU A 39 4.21 -13.06 -2.56
CA GLU A 39 4.96 -12.26 -1.58
C GLU A 39 4.10 -11.10 -1.09
N SER A 40 4.25 -10.74 0.18
CA SER A 40 3.63 -9.53 0.74
C SER A 40 4.26 -8.26 0.16
N HIS A 41 3.47 -7.20 0.08
CA HIS A 41 3.90 -5.82 -0.22
C HIS A 41 3.38 -4.82 0.83
N LEU A 42 2.94 -5.33 2.00
CA LEU A 42 2.38 -4.50 3.08
C LEU A 42 3.38 -3.46 3.60
N ASP A 43 4.67 -3.77 3.52
CA ASP A 43 5.79 -2.89 3.83
C ASP A 43 5.81 -1.59 3.00
N HIS A 44 5.15 -1.56 1.84
CA HIS A 44 5.03 -0.37 1.01
C HIS A 44 3.72 0.42 1.20
N CYS A 45 2.74 -0.15 1.92
CA CYS A 45 1.41 0.45 2.09
C CYS A 45 0.95 0.41 3.56
N MET A 46 1.89 0.61 4.49
CA MET A 46 1.65 0.40 5.92
C MET A 46 0.95 1.58 6.61
N HIS A 47 1.24 2.80 6.18
CA HIS A 47 0.84 4.05 6.86
C HIS A 47 -0.67 4.14 7.11
N ASP A 48 -1.49 3.85 6.10
CA ASP A 48 -2.95 3.95 6.22
C ASP A 48 -3.51 2.93 7.22
N HIS A 49 -2.96 1.72 7.24
CA HIS A 49 -3.35 0.68 8.19
C HIS A 49 -2.94 1.05 9.60
N PHE A 50 -1.70 1.49 9.80
CA PHE A 50 -1.23 1.93 11.12
C PHE A 50 -2.05 3.09 11.66
N ASN A 51 -2.31 4.11 10.83
CA ASN A 51 -3.16 5.24 11.22
C ASN A 51 -4.56 4.76 11.63
N ALA A 52 -5.19 3.87 10.86
CA ALA A 52 -6.51 3.33 11.20
C ALA A 52 -6.51 2.53 12.52
N GLU A 53 -5.50 1.69 12.73
CA GLU A 53 -5.37 0.86 13.94
C GLU A 53 -5.02 1.67 15.20
N ILE A 54 -4.33 2.80 15.04
CA ILE A 54 -4.12 3.78 16.13
C ILE A 54 -5.44 4.49 16.46
N VAL A 55 -6.24 4.86 15.45
CA VAL A 55 -7.56 5.46 15.67
C VAL A 55 -8.52 4.51 16.39
N THR A 56 -8.48 3.21 16.10
CA THR A 56 -9.27 2.19 16.80
C THR A 56 -8.68 1.78 18.15
N LYS A 57 -7.50 2.31 18.52
CA LYS A 57 -6.74 1.94 19.72
C LYS A 57 -6.34 0.46 19.77
N THR A 58 -6.14 -0.15 18.61
CA THR A 58 -5.51 -1.46 18.51
C THR A 58 -4.00 -1.32 18.74
N ILE A 59 -3.43 -0.22 18.27
CA ILE A 59 -2.02 0.16 18.48
C ILE A 59 -2.03 1.40 19.38
N GLU A 60 -1.61 1.25 20.64
CA GLU A 60 -1.51 2.38 21.59
C GLU A 60 -0.05 2.83 21.82
N ASN A 61 0.93 2.00 21.44
CA ASN A 61 2.35 2.30 21.56
C ASN A 61 3.18 1.56 20.48
N LYS A 62 4.48 1.88 20.39
CA LYS A 62 5.40 1.24 19.41
C LYS A 62 5.51 -0.28 19.56
N GLN A 63 5.38 -0.82 20.77
CA GLN A 63 5.43 -2.28 20.98
C GLN A 63 4.20 -2.96 20.39
N ASP A 64 3.00 -2.39 20.58
CA ASP A 64 1.78 -2.90 19.97
C ASP A 64 1.86 -2.89 18.43
N ALA A 65 2.53 -1.90 17.85
CA ALA A 65 2.76 -1.82 16.41
C ALA A 65 3.66 -2.96 15.90
N VAL A 66 4.74 -3.29 16.63
CA VAL A 66 5.58 -4.46 16.32
C VAL A 66 4.77 -5.73 16.45
N ASP A 67 3.99 -5.87 17.52
CA ASP A 67 3.15 -7.04 17.78
C ASP A 67 2.10 -7.20 16.68
N TYR A 68 1.45 -6.10 16.24
CA TYR A 68 0.50 -6.07 15.12
C TYR A 68 1.13 -6.64 13.84
N LEU A 69 2.37 -6.26 13.52
CA LEU A 69 3.07 -6.79 12.35
C LEU A 69 3.28 -8.30 12.41
N THR A 70 3.43 -8.89 13.59
CA THR A 70 3.60 -10.36 13.72
C THR A 70 2.39 -11.16 13.24
N TRP A 71 1.21 -10.55 13.16
CA TRP A 71 -0.02 -11.17 12.65
C TRP A 71 -0.12 -11.19 11.12
N THR A 72 0.79 -10.52 10.43
CA THR A 72 0.68 -10.29 8.99
C THR A 72 1.30 -11.41 8.15
N PHE A 73 0.88 -11.49 6.88
CA PHE A 73 1.56 -12.34 5.90
C PHE A 73 3.00 -11.87 5.62
N LEU A 74 3.26 -10.56 5.73
CA LEU A 74 4.60 -9.98 5.64
C LEU A 74 5.57 -10.66 6.61
N TYR A 75 5.23 -10.71 7.90
CA TYR A 75 6.06 -11.34 8.92
C TYR A 75 6.40 -12.80 8.60
N ARG A 76 5.42 -13.55 8.08
CA ARG A 76 5.65 -14.94 7.64
C ARG A 76 6.64 -15.04 6.49
N ARG A 77 6.57 -14.12 5.51
CA ARG A 77 7.42 -14.14 4.31
C ARG A 77 8.83 -13.61 4.52
N MET A 78 9.03 -12.68 5.45
CA MET A 78 10.37 -12.13 5.76
C MET A 78 11.40 -13.21 6.12
N THR A 79 10.96 -14.26 6.83
CA THR A 79 11.85 -15.40 7.19
C THR A 79 12.13 -16.34 6.02
N GLN A 80 11.24 -16.38 5.01
CA GLN A 80 11.30 -17.32 3.90
C GLN A 80 12.04 -16.76 2.69
N ASN A 81 11.94 -15.44 2.48
CA ASN A 81 12.60 -14.75 1.37
C ASN A 81 13.11 -13.36 1.83
N PRO A 82 14.10 -13.32 2.74
CA PRO A 82 14.55 -12.08 3.38
C PRO A 82 15.06 -11.04 2.39
N ASN A 83 15.78 -11.46 1.35
CA ASN A 83 16.35 -10.55 0.35
C ASN A 83 15.26 -9.78 -0.43
N TYR A 84 14.05 -10.34 -0.56
CA TYR A 84 12.93 -9.63 -1.20
C TYR A 84 12.54 -8.37 -0.42
N TYR A 85 12.63 -8.45 0.90
CA TYR A 85 12.27 -7.40 1.86
C TYR A 85 13.49 -6.57 2.30
N ASN A 86 14.64 -6.70 1.61
CA ASN A 86 15.92 -6.08 1.98
C ASN A 86 16.45 -6.49 3.38
N LEU A 87 16.07 -7.66 3.90
CA LEU A 87 16.66 -8.21 5.11
C LEU A 87 18.01 -8.89 4.83
N GLN A 88 19.01 -8.62 5.66
CA GLN A 88 20.35 -9.20 5.55
C GLN A 88 20.49 -10.58 6.21
N GLY A 89 19.50 -10.99 6.99
CA GLY A 89 19.52 -12.24 7.73
C GLY A 89 18.16 -12.62 8.30
N VAL A 90 18.05 -13.86 8.79
CA VAL A 90 16.80 -14.45 9.33
C VAL A 90 16.87 -14.76 10.81
N SER A 91 17.90 -14.27 11.51
CA SER A 91 17.95 -14.45 12.97
C SER A 91 16.87 -13.59 13.63
N HIS A 92 16.43 -13.97 14.84
CA HIS A 92 15.47 -13.19 15.61
C HIS A 92 15.88 -11.72 15.75
N ARG A 93 17.17 -11.45 15.90
CA ARG A 93 17.71 -10.09 15.96
C ARG A 93 17.49 -9.32 14.64
N HIS A 94 17.86 -9.90 13.49
CA HIS A 94 17.68 -9.22 12.20
C HIS A 94 16.20 -8.91 11.92
N LEU A 95 15.30 -9.84 12.25
CA LEU A 95 13.85 -9.65 12.09
C LEU A 95 13.33 -8.57 13.02
N SER A 96 13.71 -8.61 14.30
CA SER A 96 13.29 -7.62 15.29
C SER A 96 13.80 -6.23 14.91
N ASP A 97 15.08 -6.09 14.56
CA ASP A 97 15.69 -4.82 14.18
C ASP A 97 14.97 -4.23 12.96
N HIS A 98 14.67 -5.05 11.95
CA HIS A 98 13.96 -4.60 10.75
C HIS A 98 12.49 -4.22 11.03
N LEU A 99 11.76 -4.99 11.85
CA LEU A 99 10.39 -4.62 12.23
C LEU A 99 10.36 -3.31 13.02
N SER A 100 11.30 -3.13 13.95
CA SER A 100 11.43 -1.88 14.70
C SER A 100 11.72 -0.70 13.77
N GLU A 101 12.63 -0.86 12.81
CA GLU A 101 12.92 0.18 11.80
C GLU A 101 11.68 0.52 10.96
N LEU A 102 10.92 -0.50 10.54
CA LEU A 102 9.70 -0.32 9.75
C LEU A 102 8.60 0.43 10.53
N VAL A 103 8.41 0.07 11.80
CA VAL A 103 7.48 0.75 12.71
C VAL A 103 7.93 2.20 12.94
N GLU A 104 9.21 2.41 13.24
CA GLU A 104 9.75 3.75 13.51
C GLU A 104 9.56 4.67 12.31
N GLN A 105 9.92 4.21 11.11
CA GLN A 105 9.75 4.99 9.88
C GLN A 105 8.28 5.32 9.62
N THR A 106 7.40 4.32 9.73
CA THR A 106 5.96 4.50 9.46
C THR A 106 5.32 5.48 10.44
N LEU A 107 5.63 5.36 11.74
CA LEU A 107 5.09 6.25 12.76
C LEU A 107 5.67 7.66 12.64
N SER A 108 6.96 7.80 12.32
CA SER A 108 7.60 9.10 12.09
C SER A 108 6.97 9.84 10.91
N ASP A 109 6.71 9.14 9.80
CA ASP A 109 6.04 9.73 8.62
C ASP A 109 4.59 10.17 8.95
N LEU A 110 3.86 9.37 9.73
CA LEU A 110 2.49 9.68 10.17
C LEU A 110 2.45 10.86 11.15
N GLU A 111 3.43 10.95 12.05
CA GLU A 111 3.58 12.08 12.97
C GLU A 111 3.94 13.36 12.21
N GLN A 112 4.86 13.28 11.24
CA GLN A 112 5.22 14.41 10.38
C GLN A 112 4.00 14.94 9.61
N SER A 113 3.14 14.02 9.16
CA SER A 113 1.86 14.33 8.50
C SER A 113 0.77 14.83 9.46
N LYS A 114 1.06 14.92 10.76
CA LYS A 114 0.14 15.29 11.85
C LYS A 114 -1.11 14.40 11.92
N CYS A 115 -0.98 13.15 11.51
CA CYS A 115 -2.06 12.15 11.63
C CYS A 115 -2.10 11.54 13.03
N ILE A 116 -0.93 11.39 13.66
CA ILE A 116 -0.76 10.90 15.02
C ILE A 116 0.17 11.83 15.81
N SER A 117 0.19 11.67 17.13
CA SER A 117 1.21 12.26 18.01
C SER A 117 1.95 11.15 18.74
N ILE A 118 3.26 11.30 18.90
CA ILE A 118 4.10 10.39 19.69
C ILE A 118 4.47 11.07 21.02
N GLU A 119 4.09 10.46 22.14
CA GLU A 119 4.41 10.92 23.49
C GLU A 119 5.50 10.04 24.11
N ASP A 120 6.44 10.65 24.82
CA ASP A 120 7.58 9.97 25.48
C ASP A 120 8.39 9.02 24.56
N GLU A 121 8.42 9.33 23.25
CA GLU A 121 9.03 8.51 22.19
C GLU A 121 8.48 7.08 22.07
N MET A 122 7.36 6.76 22.72
CA MET A 122 6.83 5.40 22.85
C MET A 122 5.32 5.29 22.59
N ASP A 123 4.52 6.12 23.25
CA ASP A 123 3.06 6.04 23.19
C ASP A 123 2.54 6.83 21.99
N VAL A 124 1.48 6.32 21.35
CA VAL A 124 0.90 6.95 20.16
C VAL A 124 -0.57 7.26 20.36
N ALA A 125 -1.00 8.43 19.88
CA ALA A 125 -2.40 8.83 19.93
C ALA A 125 -2.87 9.40 18.57
N PRO A 126 -4.13 9.15 18.18
CA PRO A 126 -4.65 9.69 16.93
C PRO A 126 -4.92 11.19 17.04
N LEU A 127 -4.57 11.94 15.99
CA LEU A 127 -4.92 13.35 15.83
C LEU A 127 -6.11 13.53 14.88
N ASN A 128 -6.61 14.76 14.78
CA ASN A 128 -7.80 15.06 13.98
C ASN A 128 -7.65 14.67 12.50
N LEU A 129 -6.46 14.86 11.90
CA LEU A 129 -6.23 14.45 10.52
C LEU A 129 -6.25 12.92 10.37
N GLY A 130 -5.62 12.20 11.28
CA GLY A 130 -5.62 10.73 11.28
C GLY A 130 -7.01 10.15 11.46
N MET A 131 -7.83 10.74 12.34
CA MET A 131 -9.23 10.40 12.53
C MET A 131 -10.06 10.60 11.25
N ILE A 132 -9.86 11.71 10.53
CA ILE A 132 -10.57 11.97 9.26
C ILE A 132 -10.14 10.96 8.19
N ALA A 133 -8.83 10.71 8.05
CA ALA A 133 -8.28 9.74 7.11
C ALA A 133 -8.86 8.34 7.34
N ALA A 134 -8.82 7.85 8.58
CA ALA A 134 -9.34 6.54 8.95
C ALA A 134 -10.87 6.44 8.78
N TYR A 135 -11.62 7.49 9.13
CA TYR A 135 -13.07 7.48 9.06
C TYR A 135 -13.60 7.41 7.62
N TYR A 136 -12.97 8.14 6.69
CA TYR A 136 -13.39 8.17 5.29
C TYR A 136 -12.61 7.23 4.38
N TYR A 137 -11.65 6.48 4.93
CA TYR A 137 -10.77 5.58 4.18
C TYR A 137 -10.01 6.32 3.06
N ILE A 138 -9.39 7.43 3.44
CA ILE A 138 -8.59 8.30 2.56
C ILE A 138 -7.11 8.09 2.90
N ASN A 139 -6.27 8.04 1.87
CA ASN A 139 -4.82 7.93 2.02
C ASN A 139 -4.27 9.09 2.87
N TYR A 140 -3.38 8.79 3.81
CA TYR A 140 -2.83 9.80 4.71
C TYR A 140 -2.14 10.96 3.95
N THR A 141 -1.49 10.67 2.81
CA THR A 141 -0.85 11.68 1.95
C THR A 141 -1.86 12.65 1.32
N THR A 142 -3.07 12.19 0.98
CA THR A 142 -4.16 13.04 0.49
C THR A 142 -4.59 14.02 1.58
N ILE A 143 -4.70 13.56 2.83
CA ILE A 143 -5.12 14.42 3.94
C ILE A 143 -4.00 15.39 4.35
N GLU A 144 -2.74 14.97 4.26
CA GLU A 144 -1.58 15.85 4.41
C GLU A 144 -1.63 16.98 3.35
N LEU A 145 -1.83 16.63 2.08
CA LEU A 145 -1.98 17.58 0.99
C LEU A 145 -3.14 18.55 1.26
N PHE A 146 -4.29 18.05 1.72
CA PHE A 146 -5.44 18.89 2.04
C PHE A 146 -5.12 19.86 3.18
N SER A 147 -4.46 19.39 4.22
CA SER A 147 -4.04 20.20 5.38
C SER A 147 -3.09 21.34 4.97
N MET A 148 -2.16 21.08 4.05
CA MET A 148 -1.23 22.09 3.55
C MET A 148 -1.84 23.05 2.52
N SER A 149 -2.80 22.58 1.72
CA SER A 149 -3.34 23.35 0.59
C SER A 149 -4.55 24.22 0.95
N LEU A 150 -5.38 23.76 1.90
CA LEU A 150 -6.58 24.48 2.32
C LEU A 150 -6.24 25.68 3.21
N ASN A 151 -6.71 26.86 2.80
CA ASN A 151 -6.64 28.07 3.61
C ASN A 151 -8.03 28.74 3.76
N ALA A 152 -8.13 29.71 4.67
CA ALA A 152 -9.39 30.40 5.00
C ALA A 152 -10.07 31.14 3.82
N LYS A 153 -9.36 31.36 2.71
CA LYS A 153 -9.87 32.06 1.52
C LYS A 153 -10.17 31.11 0.35
N THR A 154 -9.98 29.80 0.54
CA THR A 154 -10.21 28.80 -0.52
C THR A 154 -11.67 28.81 -0.95
N LYS A 155 -11.91 28.83 -2.26
CA LYS A 155 -13.24 28.80 -2.87
C LYS A 155 -13.39 27.56 -3.75
N VAL A 156 -14.60 27.32 -4.26
CA VAL A 156 -14.95 26.17 -5.11
C VAL A 156 -13.91 25.87 -6.20
N ARG A 157 -13.39 26.87 -6.90
CA ARG A 157 -12.35 26.67 -7.92
C ARG A 157 -11.09 25.99 -7.35
N GLY A 158 -10.59 26.48 -6.22
CA GLY A 158 -9.42 25.88 -5.56
C GLY A 158 -9.74 24.54 -4.90
N LEU A 159 -10.96 24.37 -4.39
CA LEU A 159 -11.39 23.07 -3.84
C LEU A 159 -11.38 21.96 -4.89
N ILE A 160 -11.83 22.25 -6.12
CA ILE A 160 -11.78 21.28 -7.23
C ILE A 160 -10.33 20.91 -7.56
N GLU A 161 -9.43 21.89 -7.62
CA GLU A 161 -8.02 21.67 -7.88
C GLU A 161 -7.36 20.82 -6.78
N ILE A 162 -7.60 21.15 -5.51
CA ILE A 162 -7.05 20.42 -4.36
C ILE A 162 -7.56 18.97 -4.33
N ILE A 163 -8.87 18.76 -4.51
CA ILE A 163 -9.45 17.41 -4.55
C ILE A 163 -8.91 16.61 -5.73
N SER A 164 -8.73 17.23 -6.90
CA SER A 164 -8.21 16.54 -8.09
C SER A 164 -6.78 16.03 -7.93
N ASN A 165 -6.01 16.62 -7.00
CA ASN A 165 -4.63 16.21 -6.67
C ASN A 165 -4.56 15.12 -5.59
N ALA A 166 -5.69 14.58 -5.13
CA ALA A 166 -5.74 13.48 -4.18
C ALA A 166 -5.06 12.21 -4.75
N ALA A 167 -4.33 11.47 -3.91
CA ALA A 167 -3.60 10.26 -4.30
C ALA A 167 -4.52 9.16 -4.86
N GLU A 168 -5.79 9.14 -4.45
CA GLU A 168 -6.80 8.22 -4.97
C GLU A 168 -7.03 8.39 -6.48
N TYR A 169 -6.79 9.59 -7.03
CA TYR A 169 -6.93 9.88 -8.45
C TYR A 169 -5.66 9.62 -9.27
N GLU A 170 -4.54 9.25 -8.63
CA GLU A 170 -3.32 8.85 -9.35
C GLU A 170 -3.56 7.60 -10.22
N ASN A 171 -4.49 6.73 -9.79
CA ASN A 171 -4.85 5.52 -10.53
C ASN A 171 -5.70 5.77 -11.79
N ILE A 172 -6.07 7.02 -12.09
CA ILE A 172 -6.79 7.35 -13.32
C ILE A 172 -5.83 7.24 -14.52
N PRO A 173 -6.05 6.29 -15.46
CA PRO A 173 -5.11 6.04 -16.53
C PRO A 173 -5.19 7.11 -17.61
N ILE A 174 -4.03 7.58 -18.08
CA ILE A 174 -3.92 8.38 -19.31
C ILE A 174 -3.68 7.45 -20.49
N ARG A 175 -4.61 7.43 -21.44
CA ARG A 175 -4.53 6.58 -22.63
C ARG A 175 -3.87 7.31 -23.80
N HIS A 176 -3.44 6.51 -24.77
CA HIS A 176 -2.89 7.03 -26.01
C HIS A 176 -3.90 7.97 -26.70
N HIS A 177 -3.43 9.14 -27.12
CA HIS A 177 -4.21 10.23 -27.73
C HIS A 177 -5.22 10.95 -26.82
N GLU A 178 -5.21 10.74 -25.49
CA GLU A 178 -6.05 11.54 -24.59
C GLU A 178 -5.51 12.96 -24.36
N ASP A 179 -4.24 13.23 -24.65
CA ASP A 179 -3.60 14.53 -24.49
C ASP A 179 -4.28 15.67 -25.27
N ASN A 180 -4.67 15.42 -26.52
CA ASN A 180 -5.37 16.40 -27.34
C ASN A 180 -6.83 16.57 -26.92
N LEU A 181 -7.49 15.48 -26.52
CA LEU A 181 -8.87 15.50 -26.07
C LEU A 181 -9.02 16.33 -24.77
N LEU A 182 -8.12 16.11 -23.81
CA LEU A 182 -8.12 16.79 -22.52
C LEU A 182 -7.83 18.29 -22.63
N ARG A 183 -7.16 18.76 -23.69
CA ARG A 183 -6.94 20.19 -23.96
C ARG A 183 -8.14 20.90 -24.58
N GLN A 184 -9.07 20.17 -25.18
CA GLN A 184 -10.24 20.74 -25.85
C GLN A 184 -11.41 21.01 -24.89
N VAL A 185 -11.37 20.39 -23.70
CA VAL A 185 -12.35 20.55 -22.61
C VAL A 185 -11.90 21.69 -21.70
#